data_AF-A0A542I5J1-F1
#
_entry.id   AF-A0A542I5J1-F1
#
_cell.length_a   1.000
_cell.length_b   1.000
_cell.length_c   1.000
_cell.angle_alpha   90.00
_cell.angle_beta   90.00
_cell.angle_gamma   90.00
#
_symmetry.space_group_name_H-M   'P 1'
#
loop_
_entity.id
_entity.type
_entity.pdbx_description
1 polymer ?
#
loop_
_entity_poly.entity_id
_entity_poly.type
_entity_poly.pdbx_seq_one_letter_code
_entity_poly.pdbx_strand_id
1 'polypeptide(L)'
;MPQATARLVQVLCCLLVLAGLSGSAIRLQDPVDASSPGQDPSVSATDPLAGTAPSDIKDGAPEQAAERGGSAAQPPEAEGTGKADDSPVEASGDDASVKGTPVVASKEAGPLGPPGPWQLVLDEEFDTLNTSLWTPYWFRDCHPGSTKNGVKTCSGNVKVENGNAVLQLSDSQSGALLSTNPKDGVPGHVGFQYTTGYVEARIYFPGTCSGGIHNWPAWWTTGQKFPSTGEIDIAEPLEGTMTTVYHSTDSDPAKWFVGCYAGGYHTYGVHRKAGVNDIYFDGKLEFSYATNDGNAPHYLILNVGIWADKKTLGPAGAVKVDWVRAWQ
;
A
#
# COMPACT_ATOMS: atom_id res chain seq x y z
N MET A 1 -9.49 22.75 -36.35
CA MET A 1 -8.47 22.62 -35.29
C MET A 1 -9.14 23.16 -34.03
N PRO A 2 -9.49 22.35 -33.01
CA PRO A 2 -8.54 21.52 -32.26
C PRO A 2 -9.09 20.13 -31.83
N GLN A 3 -8.47 19.04 -32.27
CA GLN A 3 -8.80 17.68 -31.78
C GLN A 3 -7.61 16.69 -31.77
N ALA A 4 -6.45 17.09 -32.30
CA ALA A 4 -5.28 16.21 -32.42
C ALA A 4 -4.40 16.15 -31.15
N THR A 5 -4.44 17.18 -30.29
CA THR A 5 -3.61 17.28 -29.07
C THR A 5 -4.11 16.40 -27.92
N ALA A 6 -5.41 16.12 -27.83
CA ALA A 6 -5.99 15.32 -26.75
C ALA A 6 -5.55 13.84 -26.79
N ARG A 7 -5.36 13.26 -27.99
CA ARG A 7 -4.97 11.84 -28.12
C ARG A 7 -3.50 11.57 -27.83
N LEU A 8 -2.62 12.58 -27.87
CA LEU A 8 -1.20 12.39 -27.59
C LEU A 8 -0.92 12.21 -26.08
N VAL A 9 -1.66 12.92 -25.23
CA VAL A 9 -1.55 12.82 -23.76
C VAL A 9 -2.02 11.44 -23.28
N GLN A 10 -3.09 10.90 -23.85
CA GLN A 10 -3.66 9.61 -23.44
C GLN A 10 -2.79 8.40 -23.84
N VAL A 11 -2.01 8.50 -24.93
CA VAL A 11 -1.03 7.46 -25.31
C VAL A 11 0.23 7.51 -24.43
N LEU A 12 0.62 8.69 -23.93
CA LEU A 12 1.77 8.84 -23.04
C LEU A 12 1.53 8.23 -21.65
N CYS A 13 0.28 8.25 -21.16
CA CYS A 13 -0.09 7.58 -19.90
C CYS A 13 0.07 6.04 -19.95
N CYS A 14 -0.20 5.40 -21.09
CA CYS A 14 -0.08 3.94 -21.22
C CYS A 14 1.37 3.43 -21.22
N LEU A 15 2.36 4.28 -21.50
CA LEU A 15 3.78 3.91 -21.51
C LEU A 15 4.47 4.01 -20.14
N LEU A 16 3.84 4.66 -19.15
CA LEU A 16 4.38 4.78 -17.78
C LEU A 16 4.05 3.59 -16.87
N VAL A 17 3.11 2.72 -17.27
CA VAL A 17 2.70 1.52 -16.50
C VAL A 17 3.81 0.46 -16.43
N LEU A 18 4.83 0.53 -17.29
CA LEU A 18 5.99 -0.38 -17.30
C LEU A 18 7.13 0.04 -16.34
N ALA A 19 6.96 1.12 -15.55
CA ALA A 19 8.04 1.73 -14.76
C ALA A 19 7.80 1.76 -13.23
N GLY A 20 6.86 0.99 -12.70
CA GLY A 20 6.74 0.75 -11.24
C GLY A 20 6.35 1.96 -10.39
N LEU A 21 5.68 2.97 -10.98
CA LEU A 21 5.11 4.08 -10.24
C LEU A 21 3.69 3.74 -9.80
N SER A 22 3.46 3.60 -8.48
CA SER A 22 2.09 3.67 -7.94
C SER A 22 1.56 5.07 -8.22
N GLY A 23 0.52 5.16 -9.05
CA GLY A 23 0.00 6.40 -9.61
C GLY A 23 -1.24 6.86 -8.88
N SER A 24 -1.09 7.44 -7.68
CA SER A 24 -2.20 8.11 -6.99
C SER A 24 -2.71 9.27 -7.85
N ALA A 25 -3.96 9.15 -8.31
CA ALA A 25 -4.55 10.08 -9.26
C ALA A 25 -4.92 11.41 -8.58
N ILE A 26 -4.18 12.47 -8.91
CA ILE A 26 -4.54 13.84 -8.55
C ILE A 26 -5.86 14.20 -9.25
N ARG A 27 -6.97 14.22 -8.50
CA ARG A 27 -8.18 14.93 -8.91
C ARG A 27 -8.03 16.40 -8.55
N LEU A 28 -7.82 17.24 -9.56
CA LEU A 28 -8.13 18.66 -9.44
C LEU A 28 -9.62 18.80 -9.12
N GLN A 29 -9.93 19.44 -7.98
CA GLN A 29 -11.24 20.00 -7.72
C GLN A 29 -11.28 21.42 -8.28
N ASP A 30 -12.32 21.74 -9.04
CA ASP A 30 -12.56 23.10 -9.51
C ASP A 30 -12.85 24.05 -8.33
N PRO A 31 -12.44 25.33 -8.42
CA PRO A 31 -12.66 26.29 -7.35
C PRO A 31 -14.16 26.61 -7.18
N VAL A 32 -14.64 26.57 -5.94
CA VAL A 32 -15.99 27.00 -5.57
C VAL A 32 -16.00 28.52 -5.41
N ASP A 33 -16.74 29.22 -6.26
CA ASP A 33 -16.90 30.68 -6.17
C ASP A 33 -17.62 31.08 -4.87
N ALA A 34 -16.97 31.92 -4.07
CA ALA A 34 -17.54 32.46 -2.85
C ALA A 34 -18.22 33.81 -3.13
N SER A 35 -19.56 33.84 -3.13
CA SER A 35 -20.35 35.08 -3.14
C SER A 35 -21.20 35.18 -1.88
N SER A 36 -21.17 36.36 -1.24
CA SER A 36 -21.79 36.65 0.06
C SER A 36 -23.14 37.41 -0.07
N PRO A 37 -23.91 37.61 1.01
CA PRO A 37 -25.37 37.43 0.99
C PRO A 37 -26.21 38.71 0.78
N GLY A 38 -27.49 38.53 0.44
CA GLY A 38 -28.50 39.57 0.58
C GLY A 38 -29.94 39.16 0.21
N GLN A 39 -30.87 39.45 1.14
CA GLN A 39 -32.30 39.77 0.93
C GLN A 39 -33.33 38.63 0.63
N ASP A 40 -34.01 38.22 1.71
CA ASP A 40 -35.47 38.01 1.77
C ASP A 40 -36.25 39.31 1.40
N PRO A 41 -37.58 39.31 1.07
CA PRO A 41 -38.60 38.39 1.60
C PRO A 41 -39.81 37.97 0.70
N SER A 42 -40.56 36.94 1.14
CA SER A 42 -42.02 36.72 0.91
C SER A 42 -42.47 36.38 -0.54
N VAL A 43 -43.54 35.63 -0.86
CA VAL A 43 -44.78 35.24 -0.14
C VAL A 43 -45.36 33.91 -0.71
N SER A 44 -46.25 33.27 0.06
CA SER A 44 -47.43 32.48 -0.37
C SER A 44 -47.31 31.09 -1.04
N ALA A 45 -48.01 30.15 -0.42
CA ALA A 45 -48.30 28.78 -0.82
C ALA A 45 -49.28 28.62 -1.99
N THR A 46 -49.24 27.45 -2.66
CA THR A 46 -50.38 26.53 -2.83
C THR A 46 -49.92 25.12 -3.27
N ASP A 47 -50.51 24.10 -2.65
CA ASP A 47 -50.62 22.69 -3.09
C ASP A 47 -52.06 22.50 -3.68
N PRO A 48 -52.53 21.35 -4.23
CA PRO A 48 -51.87 20.10 -4.66
C PRO A 48 -52.39 19.57 -6.04
N LEU A 49 -52.10 18.29 -6.36
CA LEU A 49 -52.91 17.27 -7.10
C LEU A 49 -52.42 16.66 -8.45
N ALA A 50 -52.10 15.36 -8.36
CA ALA A 50 -52.71 14.21 -9.06
C ALA A 50 -52.43 13.84 -10.54
N GLY A 51 -52.18 12.53 -10.73
CA GLY A 51 -52.41 11.75 -11.97
C GLY A 51 -51.24 11.70 -12.96
N THR A 52 -51.01 10.63 -13.75
CA THR A 52 -51.67 9.31 -13.84
C THR A 52 -50.73 8.32 -14.56
N ALA A 53 -50.77 7.02 -14.22
CA ALA A 53 -50.31 5.92 -15.09
C ALA A 53 -51.46 5.54 -16.08
N PRO A 54 -51.39 4.53 -17.01
CA PRO A 54 -50.43 3.41 -17.12
C PRO A 54 -50.06 2.93 -18.56
N SER A 55 -49.46 1.72 -18.67
CA SER A 55 -49.54 0.72 -19.77
C SER A 55 -48.91 1.04 -21.15
N ASP A 56 -48.40 0.09 -21.96
CA ASP A 56 -47.98 -1.33 -21.82
C ASP A 56 -47.25 -1.79 -23.12
N ILE A 57 -46.83 -3.07 -23.19
CA ILE A 57 -46.67 -3.93 -24.41
C ILE A 57 -45.27 -4.06 -25.08
N LYS A 58 -44.53 -5.08 -24.62
CA LYS A 58 -44.09 -6.34 -25.30
C LYS A 58 -43.03 -6.44 -26.43
N ASP A 59 -42.24 -7.51 -26.25
CA ASP A 59 -41.80 -8.60 -27.17
C ASP A 59 -41.04 -8.29 -28.48
N GLY A 60 -39.91 -9.01 -28.71
CA GLY A 60 -39.16 -8.91 -29.98
C GLY A 60 -37.80 -9.62 -30.08
N ALA A 61 -37.73 -10.93 -29.83
CA ALA A 61 -36.67 -11.84 -30.31
C ALA A 61 -37.37 -13.02 -31.04
N PRO A 62 -36.73 -13.86 -31.90
CA PRO A 62 -35.29 -14.22 -31.94
C PRO A 62 -34.71 -14.48 -33.38
N GLU A 63 -33.66 -15.33 -33.45
CA GLU A 63 -33.31 -16.25 -34.57
C GLU A 63 -32.41 -15.72 -35.73
N GLN A 64 -31.13 -16.11 -35.80
CA GLN A 64 -30.49 -17.14 -36.70
C GLN A 64 -30.36 -16.75 -38.21
N ALA A 65 -29.38 -17.21 -39.02
CA ALA A 65 -28.12 -17.97 -38.82
C ALA A 65 -27.27 -17.96 -40.14
N ALA A 66 -26.08 -18.59 -40.10
CA ALA A 66 -25.34 -19.20 -41.24
C ALA A 66 -24.66 -18.23 -42.27
N GLU A 67 -23.59 -18.58 -43.02
CA GLU A 67 -22.79 -19.82 -43.15
C GLU A 67 -21.39 -19.60 -43.83
N ARG A 68 -20.45 -20.56 -43.69
CA ARG A 68 -19.22 -20.87 -44.50
C ARG A 68 -18.01 -19.90 -44.47
N GLY A 69 -16.74 -20.38 -44.57
CA GLY A 69 -16.20 -21.76 -44.58
C GLY A 69 -14.71 -21.88 -45.04
N GLY A 70 -14.05 -23.02 -44.77
CA GLY A 70 -12.68 -23.40 -45.22
C GLY A 70 -11.57 -23.17 -44.16
N SER A 71 -10.80 -24.13 -43.61
CA SER A 71 -10.02 -25.27 -44.16
C SER A 71 -8.78 -24.79 -44.96
N ALA A 72 -7.52 -25.17 -44.71
CA ALA A 72 -6.85 -26.09 -43.75
C ALA A 72 -5.46 -25.50 -43.32
N ALA A 73 -4.42 -26.14 -42.73
CA ALA A 73 -4.08 -27.55 -42.46
C ALA A 73 -3.01 -27.71 -41.33
N GLN A 74 -2.56 -28.96 -41.11
CA GLN A 74 -1.45 -29.49 -40.27
C GLN A 74 -0.85 -30.70 -41.06
N PRO A 75 0.20 -31.46 -40.65
CA PRO A 75 1.24 -31.31 -39.59
C PRO A 75 2.67 -31.47 -40.25
N PRO A 76 3.73 -32.19 -39.77
CA PRO A 76 3.79 -33.44 -38.96
C PRO A 76 4.63 -33.39 -37.67
N GLU A 77 4.48 -34.46 -36.88
CA GLU A 77 5.25 -34.82 -35.68
C GLU A 77 6.62 -35.43 -36.03
N ALA A 78 7.47 -35.61 -35.01
CA ALA A 78 8.59 -36.56 -35.03
C ALA A 78 8.64 -37.31 -33.69
N GLU A 79 8.75 -38.65 -33.77
CA GLU A 79 8.72 -39.55 -32.62
C GLU A 79 10.06 -39.56 -31.83
N GLY A 80 9.97 -39.88 -30.53
CA GLY A 80 11.14 -40.14 -29.68
C GLY A 80 10.74 -41.01 -28.48
N THR A 81 11.01 -42.31 -28.55
CA THR A 81 10.57 -43.29 -27.54
C THR A 81 11.54 -43.41 -26.36
N GLY A 82 10.99 -43.52 -25.15
CA GLY A 82 11.73 -43.81 -23.90
C GLY A 82 10.77 -44.29 -22.83
N LYS A 83 11.06 -45.42 -22.18
CA LYS A 83 10.15 -46.17 -21.28
C LYS A 83 10.74 -46.28 -19.87
N ALA A 84 9.86 -46.54 -18.89
CA ALA A 84 10.11 -46.69 -17.45
C ALA A 84 10.37 -45.35 -16.70
N ASP A 85 10.01 -45.20 -15.42
CA ASP A 85 9.56 -46.21 -14.45
C ASP A 85 8.39 -45.70 -13.57
N ASP A 86 7.69 -46.60 -12.90
CA ASP A 86 6.43 -46.35 -12.17
C ASP A 86 6.60 -46.44 -10.64
N SER A 87 6.47 -45.32 -9.93
CA SER A 87 6.08 -45.27 -8.50
C SER A 87 5.80 -43.83 -8.03
N PRO A 88 4.76 -43.59 -7.21
CA PRO A 88 4.38 -42.25 -6.76
C PRO A 88 5.21 -41.78 -5.56
N VAL A 89 5.77 -40.57 -5.65
CA VAL A 89 6.27 -39.84 -4.49
C VAL A 89 5.17 -38.90 -4.02
N GLU A 90 4.69 -39.10 -2.79
CA GLU A 90 3.69 -38.22 -2.17
C GLU A 90 4.25 -36.78 -2.06
N ALA A 91 3.52 -35.83 -2.65
CA ALA A 91 3.85 -34.42 -2.55
C ALA A 91 3.34 -33.84 -1.23
N SER A 92 4.09 -34.10 -0.15
CA SER A 92 3.95 -33.39 1.12
C SER A 92 4.28 -31.92 0.90
N GLY A 93 3.26 -31.07 0.79
CA GLY A 93 3.43 -29.63 0.78
C GLY A 93 3.81 -29.13 2.17
N ASP A 94 5.10 -29.14 2.50
CA ASP A 94 5.61 -28.47 3.69
C ASP A 94 5.44 -26.95 3.51
N ASP A 95 4.35 -26.43 4.07
CA ASP A 95 4.16 -25.00 4.32
C ASP A 95 5.20 -24.57 5.35
N ALA A 96 6.36 -24.14 4.84
CA ALA A 96 7.53 -23.80 5.63
C ALA A 96 7.28 -22.51 6.42
N SER A 97 6.59 -22.65 7.55
CA SER A 97 6.57 -21.69 8.65
C SER A 97 8.02 -21.40 9.06
N VAL A 98 8.55 -20.29 8.54
CA VAL A 98 9.92 -19.86 8.82
C VAL A 98 10.00 -19.49 10.29
N LYS A 99 10.59 -20.37 11.10
CA LYS A 99 11.05 -20.06 12.45
C LYS A 99 12.17 -19.03 12.37
N GLY A 100 11.80 -17.76 12.24
CA GLY A 100 12.65 -16.67 12.67
C GLY A 100 12.99 -16.88 14.15
N THR A 101 14.26 -16.81 14.51
CA THR A 101 14.67 -16.86 15.92
C THR A 101 14.05 -15.66 16.63
N PRO A 102 13.22 -15.86 17.67
CA PRO A 102 12.60 -14.73 18.36
C PRO A 102 13.67 -13.80 18.93
N VAL A 103 13.58 -12.52 18.60
CA VAL A 103 14.37 -11.47 19.24
C VAL A 103 13.92 -11.38 20.71
N VAL A 104 14.80 -10.88 21.59
CA VAL A 104 14.54 -10.80 23.04
C VAL A 104 13.28 -9.96 23.29
N ALA A 105 12.18 -10.64 23.60
CA ALA A 105 10.88 -10.01 23.78
C ALA A 105 10.92 -8.91 24.84
N SER A 106 10.52 -7.70 24.44
CA SER A 106 10.15 -6.62 25.32
C SER A 106 9.10 -7.09 26.33
N LYS A 107 9.12 -6.49 27.52
CA LYS A 107 8.32 -6.94 28.67
C LYS A 107 6.85 -6.46 28.62
N GLU A 108 6.36 -6.11 27.45
CA GLU A 108 5.04 -5.52 27.25
C GLU A 108 3.92 -6.55 27.25
N ALA A 109 2.71 -6.11 27.62
CA ALA A 109 1.60 -7.00 27.97
C ALA A 109 0.76 -7.46 26.76
N GLY A 110 1.21 -7.16 25.53
CA GLY A 110 0.46 -7.32 24.29
C GLY A 110 0.46 -6.03 23.46
N PRO A 111 -0.14 -6.04 22.26
CA PRO A 111 -0.25 -4.88 21.40
C PRO A 111 -1.13 -3.78 21.99
N LEU A 112 -0.92 -2.53 21.53
CA LEU A 112 -1.79 -1.41 21.91
C LEU A 112 -3.17 -1.46 21.24
N GLY A 113 -3.30 -2.12 20.09
CA GLY A 113 -4.53 -2.15 19.28
C GLY A 113 -5.58 -3.18 19.74
N PRO A 114 -5.88 -4.22 18.95
CA PRO A 114 -6.94 -5.19 19.28
C PRO A 114 -6.62 -5.95 20.58
N PRO A 115 -7.55 -6.09 21.54
CA PRO A 115 -7.33 -6.93 22.71
C PRO A 115 -7.35 -8.42 22.33
N GLY A 116 -6.47 -9.22 22.92
CA GLY A 116 -6.41 -10.66 22.65
C GLY A 116 -5.24 -11.37 23.34
N PRO A 117 -5.21 -12.72 23.30
CA PRO A 117 -4.10 -13.54 23.78
C PRO A 117 -2.96 -13.55 22.75
N TRP A 118 -2.32 -12.40 22.55
CA TRP A 118 -1.31 -12.21 21.51
C TRP A 118 0.06 -12.77 21.88
N GLN A 119 0.70 -13.44 20.92
CA GLN A 119 2.11 -13.81 20.96
C GLN A 119 2.94 -12.84 20.13
N LEU A 120 3.98 -12.25 20.73
CA LEU A 120 4.98 -11.45 20.01
C LEU A 120 5.84 -12.38 19.12
N VAL A 121 5.88 -12.11 17.81
CA VAL A 121 6.63 -12.91 16.81
C VAL A 121 7.70 -12.12 16.07
N LEU A 122 7.65 -10.78 16.12
CA LEU A 122 8.72 -9.88 15.71
C LEU A 122 8.79 -8.75 16.73
N ASP A 123 10.01 -8.43 17.18
CA ASP A 123 10.30 -7.31 18.07
C ASP A 123 11.60 -6.66 17.56
N GLU A 124 11.51 -5.44 17.05
CA GLU A 124 12.64 -4.66 16.57
C GLU A 124 12.63 -3.30 17.26
N GLU A 125 13.50 -3.14 18.25
CA GLU A 125 13.67 -1.93 19.08
C GLU A 125 14.75 -0.98 18.52
N PHE A 126 15.38 -1.33 17.39
CA PHE A 126 16.44 -0.52 16.75
C PHE A 126 17.56 -0.04 17.69
N ASP A 127 18.03 -0.92 18.59
CA ASP A 127 19.34 -0.75 19.26
C ASP A 127 20.49 -0.87 18.23
N THR A 128 20.31 -1.75 17.25
CA THR A 128 21.17 -1.95 16.07
C THR A 128 20.29 -2.38 14.91
N LEU A 129 20.68 -2.12 13.65
CA LEU A 129 19.90 -2.60 12.50
C LEU A 129 20.12 -4.11 12.31
N ASN A 130 19.08 -4.92 12.50
CA ASN A 130 19.13 -6.35 12.21
C ASN A 130 19.10 -6.62 10.69
N THR A 131 20.28 -6.68 10.06
CA THR A 131 20.41 -6.86 8.61
C THR A 131 20.04 -8.26 8.09
N SER A 132 19.71 -9.22 8.97
CA SER A 132 19.09 -10.49 8.55
C SER A 132 17.56 -10.37 8.42
N LEU A 133 16.95 -9.39 9.08
CA LEU A 133 15.52 -9.09 9.05
C LEU A 133 15.18 -7.92 8.10
N TRP A 134 16.06 -6.92 8.04
CA TRP A 134 15.82 -5.66 7.34
C TRP A 134 16.89 -5.34 6.30
N THR A 135 16.45 -5.05 5.08
CA THR A 135 17.28 -4.47 4.02
C THR A 135 17.07 -2.95 3.95
N PRO A 136 18.13 -2.11 4.02
CA PRO A 136 18.04 -0.64 4.02
C PRO A 136 17.89 -0.03 2.61
N TYR A 137 17.17 -0.72 1.73
CA TYR A 137 16.78 -0.32 0.37
C TYR A 137 15.73 -1.31 -0.13
N TRP A 138 15.12 -1.07 -1.30
CA TRP A 138 14.06 -1.99 -1.78
C TRP A 138 14.60 -3.27 -2.43
N PHE A 139 15.42 -3.12 -3.49
CA PHE A 139 15.99 -4.26 -4.22
C PHE A 139 17.48 -4.06 -4.57
N ARG A 140 17.90 -2.82 -4.85
CA ARG A 140 19.28 -2.50 -5.20
C ARG A 140 19.66 -1.17 -4.58
N ASP A 141 20.69 -1.18 -3.73
CA ASP A 141 21.12 0.00 -2.99
C ASP A 141 21.40 1.20 -3.91
N CYS A 142 20.67 2.29 -3.65
CA CYS A 142 20.79 3.59 -4.31
C CYS A 142 20.76 3.55 -5.85
N HIS A 143 20.14 2.51 -6.41
CA HIS A 143 20.08 2.27 -7.86
C HIS A 143 18.91 3.05 -8.50
N PRO A 144 19.06 3.63 -9.71
CA PRO A 144 17.98 4.36 -10.40
C PRO A 144 16.68 3.57 -10.63
N GLY A 145 16.77 2.24 -10.71
CA GLY A 145 15.64 1.32 -10.77
C GLY A 145 15.34 0.60 -9.44
N SER A 146 15.49 1.30 -8.30
CA SER A 146 15.10 0.87 -6.95
C SER A 146 14.57 2.09 -6.18
N THR A 147 13.36 2.52 -6.56
CA THR A 147 12.76 3.81 -6.18
C THR A 147 11.41 3.60 -5.47
N LYS A 148 11.05 4.50 -4.54
CA LYS A 148 9.68 4.66 -3.99
C LYS A 148 9.47 6.16 -3.74
N ASN A 149 8.25 6.63 -3.89
CA ASN A 149 7.82 8.02 -3.64
C ASN A 149 8.78 9.06 -4.26
N GLY A 150 9.08 8.89 -5.56
CA GLY A 150 9.83 9.85 -6.38
C GLY A 150 11.36 9.85 -6.24
N VAL A 151 11.96 8.99 -5.40
CA VAL A 151 13.42 8.96 -5.17
C VAL A 151 14.01 7.55 -5.14
N LYS A 152 15.33 7.45 -5.34
CA LYS A 152 16.11 6.22 -5.10
C LYS A 152 16.09 5.88 -3.62
N THR A 153 16.08 4.59 -3.31
CA THR A 153 16.19 4.06 -1.95
C THR A 153 17.65 3.73 -1.64
N CYS A 154 18.28 4.49 -0.74
CA CYS A 154 19.73 4.45 -0.50
C CYS A 154 20.05 4.08 0.96
N SER A 155 20.91 3.09 1.18
CA SER A 155 21.30 2.59 2.51
C SER A 155 21.95 3.66 3.37
N GLY A 156 22.78 4.53 2.77
CA GLY A 156 23.43 5.65 3.46
C GLY A 156 22.47 6.72 4.00
N ASN A 157 21.17 6.63 3.71
CA ASN A 157 20.12 7.46 4.27
C ASN A 157 19.31 6.79 5.38
N VAL A 158 19.67 5.55 5.73
CA VAL A 158 19.21 4.83 6.91
C VAL A 158 20.35 4.78 7.92
N LYS A 159 20.05 5.08 9.18
CA LYS A 159 20.96 4.84 10.30
C LYS A 159 20.18 4.46 11.54
N VAL A 160 20.83 3.78 12.46
CA VAL A 160 20.30 3.58 13.82
C VAL A 160 21.02 4.54 14.76
N GLU A 161 20.27 5.35 15.50
CA GLU A 161 20.81 6.24 16.53
C GLU A 161 19.78 6.48 17.65
N ASN A 162 20.24 6.45 18.91
CA ASN A 162 19.41 6.71 20.09
C ASN A 162 18.15 5.81 20.18
N GLY A 163 18.30 4.50 19.92
CA GLY A 163 17.20 3.52 19.97
C GLY A 163 16.12 3.79 18.91
N ASN A 164 16.52 4.24 17.72
CA ASN A 164 15.59 4.57 16.64
C ASN A 164 16.24 4.26 15.29
N ALA A 165 15.47 3.67 14.37
CA ALA A 165 15.79 3.74 12.93
C ALA A 165 15.43 5.12 12.40
N VAL A 166 16.42 5.83 11.85
CA VAL A 166 16.28 7.18 11.29
C VAL A 166 16.41 7.09 9.77
N LEU A 167 15.32 7.44 9.09
CA LEU A 167 15.20 7.44 7.63
C LEU A 167 15.11 8.89 7.15
N GLN A 168 16.03 9.32 6.27
CA GLN A 168 16.08 10.71 5.80
C GLN A 168 16.01 10.84 4.27
N LEU A 169 15.48 11.99 3.82
CA LEU A 169 15.64 12.46 2.45
C LEU A 169 16.93 13.30 2.38
N SER A 170 18.01 12.76 1.81
CA SER A 170 19.31 13.47 1.78
C SER A 170 19.34 14.59 0.74
N ASP A 171 18.76 14.31 -0.42
CA ASP A 171 18.66 15.21 -1.56
C ASP A 171 17.33 14.95 -2.30
N SER A 172 17.03 15.71 -3.36
CA SER A 172 15.76 15.59 -4.08
C SER A 172 15.61 14.33 -4.94
N GLN A 173 16.58 13.42 -4.93
CA GLN A 173 16.67 12.20 -5.75
C GLN A 173 17.01 10.94 -4.93
N SER A 174 17.39 11.10 -3.65
CA SER A 174 17.88 10.02 -2.79
C SER A 174 17.19 10.08 -1.42
N GLY A 175 16.29 9.14 -1.17
CA GLY A 175 15.61 8.92 0.11
C GLY A 175 16.10 7.65 0.81
N ALA A 176 15.27 7.14 1.71
CA ALA A 176 15.55 5.97 2.54
C ALA A 176 14.37 5.00 2.54
N LEU A 177 14.67 3.70 2.68
CA LEU A 177 13.68 2.64 2.83
C LEU A 177 14.25 1.52 3.71
N LEU A 178 13.42 0.92 4.54
CA LEU A 178 13.67 -0.34 5.24
C LEU A 178 12.61 -1.35 4.80
N SER A 179 13.03 -2.57 4.44
CA SER A 179 12.17 -3.63 3.91
C SER A 179 12.45 -4.94 4.65
N THR A 180 11.41 -5.68 5.05
CA THR A 180 11.55 -7.08 5.50
C THR A 180 11.34 -8.10 4.37
N ASN A 181 11.36 -7.69 3.09
CA ASN A 181 11.05 -8.59 1.97
C ASN A 181 12.04 -9.77 1.88
N PRO A 182 11.61 -11.02 2.11
CA PRO A 182 12.48 -12.20 2.01
C PRO A 182 12.83 -12.58 0.56
N LYS A 183 12.36 -11.81 -0.43
CA LYS A 183 12.59 -11.99 -1.86
C LYS A 183 13.21 -10.75 -2.53
N ASP A 184 13.89 -9.91 -1.76
CA ASP A 184 14.62 -8.75 -2.27
C ASP A 184 15.89 -9.11 -3.08
N GLY A 185 16.42 -10.32 -2.88
CA GLY A 185 17.62 -10.83 -3.55
C GLY A 185 18.93 -10.56 -2.81
N VAL A 186 18.87 -10.10 -1.55
CA VAL A 186 20.06 -9.83 -0.74
C VAL A 186 20.63 -11.14 -0.15
N PRO A 187 21.89 -11.50 -0.42
CA PRO A 187 22.47 -12.75 0.07
C PRO A 187 22.50 -12.83 1.61
N GLY A 188 21.87 -13.86 2.17
CA GLY A 188 21.82 -14.08 3.63
C GLY A 188 20.74 -13.28 4.37
N HIS A 189 19.96 -12.47 3.66
CA HIS A 189 18.74 -11.87 4.22
C HIS A 189 17.65 -12.95 4.35
N VAL A 190 16.98 -12.98 5.50
CA VAL A 190 15.89 -13.92 5.81
C VAL A 190 14.54 -13.22 5.73
N GLY A 191 14.48 -11.94 6.10
CA GLY A 191 13.27 -11.13 6.07
C GLY A 191 12.19 -11.59 7.06
N PHE A 192 10.98 -11.04 6.87
CA PHE A 192 9.77 -11.38 7.62
C PHE A 192 8.54 -11.14 6.76
N GLN A 193 7.58 -12.06 6.83
CA GLN A 193 6.24 -11.90 6.29
C GLN A 193 5.21 -12.44 7.28
N TYR A 194 4.01 -11.87 7.24
CA TYR A 194 2.86 -12.32 8.01
C TYR A 194 1.61 -12.40 7.13
N THR A 195 0.72 -13.33 7.45
CA THR A 195 -0.52 -13.59 6.70
C THR A 195 -1.72 -13.03 7.44
N THR A 196 -1.87 -13.46 8.69
CA THR A 196 -2.85 -12.98 9.67
C THR A 196 -2.09 -12.56 10.92
N GLY A 197 -2.55 -11.53 11.60
CA GLY A 197 -1.93 -11.01 12.81
C GLY A 197 -2.11 -9.49 12.93
N TYR A 198 -1.51 -8.91 13.97
CA TYR A 198 -1.45 -7.48 14.16
C TYR A 198 0.00 -7.00 14.06
N VAL A 199 0.26 -5.98 13.25
CA VAL A 199 1.58 -5.33 13.18
C VAL A 199 1.43 -3.87 13.53
N GLU A 200 2.40 -3.34 14.27
CA GLU A 200 2.42 -1.94 14.69
C GLU A 200 3.84 -1.40 14.74
N ALA A 201 3.97 -0.09 14.57
CA ALA A 201 5.22 0.62 14.69
C ALA A 201 5.00 1.96 15.41
N ARG A 202 5.94 2.33 16.28
CA ARG A 202 5.91 3.64 16.96
C ARG A 202 6.81 4.62 16.21
N ILE A 203 6.19 5.59 15.52
CA ILE A 203 6.83 6.42 14.51
C ILE A 203 6.66 7.91 14.83
N TYR A 204 7.76 8.65 14.73
CA TYR A 204 7.79 10.09 14.62
C TYR A 204 7.80 10.50 13.14
N PHE A 205 6.72 11.12 12.68
CA PHE A 205 6.71 11.78 11.38
C PHE A 205 7.10 13.27 11.53
N PRO A 206 8.09 13.75 10.76
CA PRO A 206 8.57 15.13 10.84
C PRO A 206 7.52 16.11 10.31
N GLY A 207 7.40 17.29 10.90
CA GLY A 207 6.45 18.31 10.46
C GLY A 207 5.88 19.11 11.62
N THR A 208 4.74 19.77 11.36
CA THR A 208 3.96 20.49 12.39
C THR A 208 2.47 20.36 12.09
N CYS A 209 1.62 20.51 13.10
CA CYS A 209 0.16 20.42 12.93
C CYS A 209 -0.42 21.41 11.91
N SER A 210 0.18 22.59 11.75
CA SER A 210 -0.24 23.61 10.79
C SER A 210 0.46 23.49 9.42
N GLY A 211 1.69 22.97 9.37
CA GLY A 211 2.44 22.76 8.14
C GLY A 211 2.15 21.42 7.44
N GLY A 212 1.55 20.47 8.16
CA GLY A 212 1.48 19.06 7.77
C GLY A 212 2.79 18.32 8.04
N ILE A 213 2.79 17.03 7.70
CA ILE A 213 3.96 16.17 7.69
C ILE A 213 4.87 16.54 6.50
N HIS A 214 6.18 16.55 6.74
CA HIS A 214 7.19 16.81 5.73
C HIS A 214 7.41 15.59 4.83
N ASN A 215 7.89 15.83 3.61
CA ASN A 215 8.27 14.81 2.62
C ASN A 215 7.08 13.90 2.24
N TRP A 216 7.38 12.71 1.73
CA TRP A 216 6.38 11.65 1.50
C TRP A 216 6.82 10.36 2.23
N PRO A 217 6.67 10.31 3.56
CA PRO A 217 6.97 9.13 4.34
C PRO A 217 5.83 8.12 4.29
N ALA A 218 6.11 6.85 4.59
CA ALA A 218 5.08 5.83 4.69
C ALA A 218 5.49 4.70 5.65
N TRP A 219 4.50 4.16 6.37
CA TRP A 219 4.53 2.86 7.04
C TRP A 219 3.46 1.98 6.39
N TRP A 220 3.88 0.90 5.77
CA TRP A 220 3.03 0.12 4.88
C TRP A 220 3.47 -1.34 4.79
N THR A 221 2.59 -2.18 4.27
CA THR A 221 2.85 -3.60 4.03
C THR A 221 2.31 -3.99 2.67
N THR A 222 2.98 -4.89 1.95
CA THR A 222 2.56 -5.30 0.61
C THR A 222 2.88 -6.78 0.40
N GLY A 223 2.10 -7.44 -0.44
CA GLY A 223 2.37 -8.80 -0.84
C GLY A 223 3.44 -8.90 -1.94
N GLN A 224 3.72 -10.13 -2.38
CA GLN A 224 4.79 -10.41 -3.35
C GLN A 224 4.44 -10.10 -4.82
N LYS A 225 3.19 -9.73 -5.13
CA LYS A 225 2.68 -9.46 -6.48
C LYS A 225 1.62 -8.34 -6.46
N PHE A 226 2.07 -7.09 -6.42
CA PHE A 226 1.16 -5.95 -6.52
C PHE A 226 0.39 -5.93 -7.86
N PRO A 227 -0.91 -5.56 -7.90
CA PRO A 227 -1.80 -5.32 -6.76
C PRO A 227 -2.58 -6.57 -6.30
N SER A 228 -2.40 -7.72 -6.95
CA SER A 228 -3.22 -8.93 -6.72
C SER A 228 -2.98 -9.62 -5.37
N THR A 229 -1.85 -9.36 -4.72
CA THR A 229 -1.59 -9.76 -3.33
C THR A 229 -1.74 -8.63 -2.33
N GLY A 230 -2.36 -7.50 -2.72
CA GLY A 230 -2.66 -6.38 -1.82
C GLY A 230 -1.46 -5.50 -1.44
N GLU A 231 -1.76 -4.25 -1.08
CA GLU A 231 -0.88 -3.29 -0.42
C GLU A 231 -1.71 -2.48 0.60
N ILE A 232 -1.15 -2.25 1.79
CA ILE A 232 -1.80 -1.58 2.92
C ILE A 232 -0.88 -0.46 3.38
N ASP A 233 -1.21 0.77 3.04
CA ASP A 233 -0.58 1.96 3.57
C ASP A 233 -1.21 2.28 4.91
N ILE A 234 -0.58 1.81 5.99
CA ILE A 234 -1.09 1.91 7.36
C ILE A 234 -1.07 3.38 7.79
N ALA A 235 0.03 4.07 7.51
CA ALA A 235 0.19 5.50 7.74
C ALA A 235 1.03 6.11 6.61
N GLU A 236 0.36 6.74 5.65
CA GLU A 236 0.98 7.46 4.54
C GLU A 236 0.44 8.91 4.47
N PRO A 237 1.27 9.92 4.79
CA PRO A 237 0.86 11.31 4.73
C PRO A 237 0.86 11.88 3.30
N LEU A 238 -0.28 11.83 2.63
CA LEU A 238 -0.50 12.46 1.33
C LEU A 238 -0.69 13.98 1.50
N GLU A 239 0.06 14.78 0.73
CA GLU A 239 0.11 16.25 0.86
C GLU A 239 0.41 16.74 2.29
N GLY A 240 1.07 15.90 3.11
CA GLY A 240 1.36 16.15 4.52
C GLY A 240 0.15 15.96 5.46
N THR A 241 -1.00 15.52 4.97
CA THR A 241 -2.14 15.10 5.79
C THR A 241 -2.09 13.58 5.97
N MET A 242 -2.28 13.10 7.19
CA MET A 242 -2.22 11.66 7.46
C MET A 242 -3.36 10.92 6.76
N THR A 243 -3.03 9.86 6.02
CA THR A 243 -3.98 8.97 5.35
C THR A 243 -3.64 7.50 5.57
N THR A 244 -4.61 6.63 5.28
CA THR A 244 -4.40 5.20 5.07
C THR A 244 -5.07 4.80 3.77
N VAL A 245 -4.47 3.87 3.04
CA VAL A 245 -4.95 3.36 1.75
C VAL A 245 -4.85 1.84 1.76
N TYR A 246 -5.84 1.18 1.18
CA TYR A 246 -5.71 -0.23 0.78
C TYR A 246 -5.75 -0.28 -0.74
N HIS A 247 -4.76 -0.93 -1.34
CA HIS A 247 -4.60 -1.09 -2.77
C HIS A 247 -4.90 -2.54 -3.18
N SER A 248 -5.68 -2.71 -4.26
CA SER A 248 -6.09 -4.03 -4.75
C SER A 248 -6.36 -4.05 -6.26
N THR A 249 -6.76 -5.20 -6.81
CA THR A 249 -7.22 -5.29 -8.21
C THR A 249 -8.52 -4.55 -8.50
N ASP A 250 -9.35 -4.32 -7.46
CA ASP A 250 -10.74 -3.90 -7.65
C ASP A 250 -10.96 -2.43 -7.25
N SER A 251 -10.21 -1.94 -6.25
CA SER A 251 -10.31 -0.56 -5.77
C SER A 251 -9.14 -0.15 -4.87
N ASP A 252 -8.94 1.17 -4.77
CA ASP A 252 -7.93 1.82 -3.93
C ASP A 252 -8.58 2.75 -2.88
N PRO A 253 -9.37 2.25 -1.91
CA PRO A 253 -10.06 3.09 -0.94
C PRO A 253 -9.08 3.80 0.02
N ALA A 254 -8.99 5.13 -0.10
CA ALA A 254 -8.27 5.99 0.84
C ALA A 254 -9.17 6.49 1.99
N LYS A 255 -8.59 6.70 3.17
CA LYS A 255 -9.20 7.37 4.32
C LYS A 255 -8.27 8.44 4.86
N TRP A 256 -8.85 9.58 5.23
CA TRP A 256 -8.13 10.77 5.70
C TRP A 256 -8.43 10.98 7.18
N PHE A 257 -7.39 11.22 7.97
CA PHE A 257 -7.53 11.40 9.41
C PHE A 257 -7.67 12.89 9.77
N VAL A 258 -8.56 13.20 10.71
CA VAL A 258 -8.65 14.53 11.32
C VAL A 258 -7.82 14.52 12.60
N GLY A 259 -6.80 15.35 12.67
CA GLY A 259 -5.91 15.43 13.83
C GLY A 259 -4.50 15.88 13.46
N CYS A 260 -3.61 15.91 14.45
CA CYS A 260 -2.19 16.15 14.24
C CYS A 260 -1.39 14.88 14.53
N TYR A 261 -0.62 14.45 13.53
CA TYR A 261 0.25 13.28 13.55
C TYR A 261 1.71 13.65 13.19
N ALA A 262 2.04 14.94 13.31
CA ALA A 262 3.30 15.54 12.87
C ALA A 262 4.05 16.12 14.07
N GLY A 263 5.37 15.90 14.15
CA GLY A 263 6.21 16.44 15.21
C GLY A 263 6.08 15.72 16.57
N GLY A 264 5.48 14.53 16.59
CA GLY A 264 5.35 13.67 17.76
C GLY A 264 5.41 12.19 17.38
N TYR A 265 5.67 11.33 18.36
CA TYR A 265 5.56 9.88 18.19
C TYR A 265 4.13 9.42 18.42
N HIS A 266 3.63 8.59 17.51
CA HIS A 266 2.36 7.87 17.61
C HIS A 266 2.59 6.41 17.25
N THR A 267 1.67 5.53 17.65
CA THR A 267 1.69 4.11 17.24
C THR A 267 0.71 3.87 16.10
N TYR A 268 1.19 3.26 15.02
CA TYR A 268 0.41 2.99 13.80
C TYR A 268 0.43 1.49 13.50
N GLY A 269 -0.74 0.86 13.41
CA GLY A 269 -0.83 -0.58 13.18
C GLY A 269 -2.02 -1.04 12.35
N VAL A 270 -1.96 -2.29 11.90
CA VAL A 270 -3.03 -2.98 11.18
C VAL A 270 -3.24 -4.39 11.72
N HIS A 271 -4.51 -4.74 11.98
CA HIS A 271 -4.92 -6.11 12.24
C HIS A 271 -5.40 -6.71 10.92
N ARG A 272 -4.50 -7.47 10.29
CA ARG A 272 -4.77 -8.17 9.03
C ARG A 272 -5.46 -9.50 9.31
N LYS A 273 -6.59 -9.70 8.66
CA LYS A 273 -7.39 -10.94 8.67
C LYS A 273 -7.85 -11.26 7.26
N ALA A 274 -8.24 -12.51 7.02
CA ALA A 274 -8.88 -12.90 5.79
C ALA A 274 -10.16 -12.06 5.55
N GLY A 275 -10.20 -11.34 4.43
CA GLY A 275 -11.32 -10.49 4.02
C GLY A 275 -11.43 -9.13 4.72
N VAL A 276 -10.58 -8.79 5.71
CA VAL A 276 -10.63 -7.49 6.39
C VAL A 276 -9.29 -7.04 6.99
N ASN A 277 -8.92 -5.78 6.75
CA ASN A 277 -7.85 -5.08 7.46
C ASN A 277 -8.46 -4.01 8.37
N ASP A 278 -8.14 -4.03 9.66
CA ASP A 278 -8.52 -2.99 10.62
C ASP A 278 -7.30 -2.11 10.96
N ILE A 279 -7.40 -0.80 10.76
CA ILE A 279 -6.32 0.18 11.01
C ILE A 279 -6.46 0.78 12.41
N TYR A 280 -5.37 0.76 13.18
CA TYR A 280 -5.30 1.23 14.56
C TYR A 280 -4.26 2.32 14.75
N PHE A 281 -4.67 3.49 15.23
CA PHE A 281 -3.75 4.57 15.63
C PHE A 281 -3.85 4.78 17.15
N ASP A 282 -2.70 4.85 17.82
CA ASP A 282 -2.57 4.98 19.29
C ASP A 282 -3.49 4.00 20.06
N GLY A 283 -3.59 2.77 19.54
CA GLY A 283 -4.40 1.68 20.09
C GLY A 283 -5.91 1.73 19.77
N LYS A 284 -6.40 2.76 19.09
CA LYS A 284 -7.82 2.91 18.73
C LYS A 284 -8.08 2.40 17.33
N LEU A 285 -9.18 1.65 17.16
CA LEU A 285 -9.69 1.31 15.83
C LEU A 285 -10.23 2.58 15.15
N GLU A 286 -9.63 2.95 14.02
CA GLU A 286 -10.01 4.15 13.27
C GLU A 286 -10.80 3.79 12.00
N PHE A 287 -10.32 2.80 11.23
CA PHE A 287 -10.97 2.36 9.98
C PHE A 287 -10.88 0.85 9.78
N SER A 288 -11.82 0.31 9.00
CA SER A 288 -11.78 -1.06 8.49
C SER A 288 -11.96 -1.07 6.97
N TYR A 289 -11.20 -1.94 6.30
CA TYR A 289 -11.27 -2.19 4.86
C TYR A 289 -11.65 -3.64 4.59
N ALA A 290 -12.60 -3.87 3.68
CA ALA A 290 -12.79 -5.20 3.10
C ALA A 290 -11.61 -5.52 2.17
N THR A 291 -11.13 -6.78 2.19
CA THR A 291 -9.99 -7.23 1.37
C THR A 291 -10.36 -8.36 0.42
N ASN A 292 -9.59 -8.45 -0.66
CA ASN A 292 -9.77 -9.32 -1.83
C ASN A 292 -8.43 -9.89 -2.33
N ASP A 293 -7.32 -9.59 -1.65
CA ASP A 293 -5.94 -10.02 -1.91
C ASP A 293 -5.67 -11.52 -1.65
N GLY A 294 -6.71 -12.33 -1.49
CA GLY A 294 -6.62 -13.75 -1.15
C GLY A 294 -6.03 -14.05 0.23
N ASN A 295 -5.91 -13.05 1.12
CA ASN A 295 -5.16 -13.15 2.37
C ASN A 295 -3.68 -13.54 2.13
N ALA A 296 -3.06 -12.98 1.08
CA ALA A 296 -1.66 -13.25 0.76
C ALA A 296 -0.71 -12.79 1.90
N PRO A 297 0.46 -13.44 2.09
CA PRO A 297 1.48 -12.96 3.01
C PRO A 297 2.03 -11.59 2.60
N HIS A 298 2.14 -10.68 3.56
CA HIS A 298 2.71 -9.33 3.40
C HIS A 298 4.06 -9.22 4.11
N TYR A 299 4.98 -8.43 3.54
CA TYR A 299 6.19 -7.96 4.23
C TYR A 299 6.04 -6.49 4.66
N LEU A 300 6.92 -6.02 5.55
CA LEU A 300 6.86 -4.71 6.20
C LEU A 300 7.77 -3.72 5.48
N ILE A 301 7.33 -2.46 5.33
CA ILE A 301 8.10 -1.41 4.67
C ILE A 301 7.94 -0.06 5.39
N LEU A 302 9.07 0.59 5.65
CA LEU A 302 9.17 1.98 6.10
C LEU A 302 9.94 2.77 5.04
N ASN A 303 9.46 3.93 4.60
CA ASN A 303 10.27 4.79 3.71
C ASN A 303 10.06 6.28 3.94
N VAL A 304 10.95 7.08 3.35
CA VAL A 304 10.73 8.50 3.09
C VAL A 304 11.16 8.85 1.66
N GLY A 305 10.19 9.32 0.87
CA GLY A 305 10.42 9.89 -0.45
C GLY A 305 10.16 11.39 -0.49
N ILE A 306 10.01 11.95 -1.69
CA ILE A 306 9.84 13.39 -1.90
C ILE A 306 8.37 13.75 -2.19
N TRP A 307 7.83 14.69 -1.42
CA TRP A 307 6.71 15.52 -1.85
C TRP A 307 7.22 16.94 -2.08
N ALA A 308 7.04 17.50 -3.29
CA ALA A 308 7.70 18.75 -3.67
C ALA A 308 7.38 19.92 -2.72
N ASP A 309 6.10 20.08 -2.37
CA ASP A 309 5.59 21.20 -1.55
C ASP A 309 5.78 21.00 -0.04
N LYS A 310 6.18 19.80 0.40
CA LYS A 310 6.48 19.45 1.80
C LYS A 310 7.96 19.10 2.02
N LYS A 311 8.80 19.31 1.00
CA LYS A 311 10.20 18.85 0.96
C LYS A 311 11.05 19.50 2.06
N THR A 312 11.55 18.66 2.96
CA THR A 312 12.55 19.02 3.97
C THR A 312 13.71 18.03 3.91
N LEU A 313 14.92 18.51 3.66
CA LEU A 313 16.11 17.65 3.51
C LEU A 313 16.85 17.44 4.83
N GLY A 314 17.54 16.31 4.94
CA GLY A 314 18.40 15.98 6.09
C GLY A 314 17.62 15.77 7.40
N PRO A 315 18.27 15.96 8.56
CA PRO A 315 17.70 15.58 9.87
C PRO A 315 16.36 16.25 10.23
N ALA A 316 16.05 17.43 9.70
CA ALA A 316 14.77 18.12 9.94
C ALA A 316 13.57 17.49 9.20
N GLY A 317 13.84 16.68 8.18
CA GLY A 317 12.86 15.91 7.41
C GLY A 317 12.97 14.40 7.63
N ALA A 318 13.67 13.98 8.68
CA ALA A 318 13.87 12.56 8.98
C ALA A 318 12.66 11.96 9.72
N VAL A 319 12.22 10.80 9.25
CA VAL A 319 11.32 9.90 9.98
C VAL A 319 12.16 9.16 11.02
N LYS A 320 11.60 8.95 12.20
CA LYS A 320 12.22 8.11 13.23
C LYS A 320 11.26 7.02 13.66
N VAL A 321 11.74 5.80 13.73
CA VAL A 321 10.96 4.64 14.18
C VAL A 321 11.62 4.13 15.44
N ASP A 322 10.85 4.16 16.52
CA ASP A 322 11.26 3.75 17.86
C ASP A 322 11.32 2.21 17.92
N TRP A 323 10.25 1.56 17.46
CA TRP A 323 10.17 0.12 17.30
C TRP A 323 9.18 -0.31 16.21
N VAL A 324 9.31 -1.55 15.75
CA VAL A 324 8.33 -2.30 14.94
C VAL A 324 8.06 -3.63 15.64
N ARG A 325 6.78 -4.01 15.75
CA ARG A 325 6.34 -5.27 16.36
C ARG A 325 5.30 -5.99 15.53
N ALA A 326 5.31 -7.33 15.60
CA ALA A 326 4.29 -8.18 15.01
C ALA A 326 3.79 -9.22 16.01
N TRP A 327 2.48 -9.45 15.98
CA TRP A 327 1.74 -10.25 16.94
C TRP A 327 0.82 -11.25 16.23
N GLN A 328 0.69 -12.46 16.77
CA GLN A 328 -0.16 -13.55 16.25
C GLN A 328 -0.93 -14.28 17.35
#